data_AF-A0ABD0P297-F1
#
_entry.id   AF-A0ABD0P297-F1
#
_cell.length_a   1.000
_cell.length_b   1.000
_cell.length_c   1.000
_cell.angle_alpha   90.00
_cell.angle_beta   90.00
_cell.angle_gamma   90.00
#
_symmetry.space_group_name_H-M   'P 1'
#
loop_
_entity.id
_entity.type
_entity.pdbx_description
1 polymer ?
#
loop_
_entity_poly.entity_id
_entity_poly.type
_entity_poly.pdbx_seq_one_letter_code
_entity_poly.pdbx_strand_id
1 'polypeptide(L)'
;CWCELLPTLTRSSADLPILHFLGAANSQLIVIGGNNSETMVTSFCVDSQKWGRIRAMEKTTLIGQGTVLHNEVYMSGMKDNSVIKLNLHSLSLCPLPSLPVRTCYESLFHLYF
;
A
#
# COMPACT_ATOMS: atom_id res chain seq x y z
N CYS A 1 -7.80 -9.23 24.84
CA CYS A 1 -6.79 -10.21 24.38
C CYS A 1 -6.34 -9.83 22.98
N TRP A 2 -5.03 -9.85 22.72
CA TRP A 2 -4.51 -9.82 21.35
C TRP A 2 -4.71 -11.22 20.77
N CYS A 3 -5.34 -11.30 19.61
CA CYS A 3 -5.55 -12.55 18.88
C CYS A 3 -4.86 -12.37 17.53
N GLU A 4 -3.95 -13.28 17.18
CA GLU A 4 -3.38 -13.30 15.84
C GLU A 4 -4.52 -13.58 14.86
N LEU A 5 -4.84 -12.58 14.03
CA LEU A 5 -5.65 -12.82 12.84
C LEU A 5 -4.79 -13.69 11.93
N LEU A 6 -5.33 -14.83 11.49
CA LEU A 6 -4.68 -15.79 10.60
C LEU A 6 -4.90 -15.52 9.08
N PRO A 7 -5.19 -14.32 8.54
CA PRO A 7 -4.98 -14.15 7.12
C PRO A 7 -3.47 -14.19 6.93
N THR A 8 -2.97 -15.19 6.19
CA THR A 8 -1.66 -15.06 5.58
C THR A 8 -1.68 -13.73 4.84
N LEU A 9 -0.92 -12.74 5.33
CA LEU A 9 -0.89 -11.39 4.75
C LEU A 9 -0.55 -11.43 3.25
N THR A 10 0.04 -12.56 2.82
CA THR A 10 0.16 -13.00 1.44
C THR A 10 -1.00 -13.93 1.04
N ARG A 11 -1.75 -13.52 0.02
CA ARG A 11 -2.79 -14.35 -0.60
C ARG A 11 -2.19 -15.09 -1.79
N SER A 12 -2.03 -16.41 -1.70
CA SER A 12 -1.43 -17.24 -2.77
C SER A 12 -2.12 -17.07 -4.12
N SER A 13 -3.47 -16.96 -4.12
CA SER A 13 -4.24 -16.73 -5.34
C SER A 13 -4.04 -15.34 -5.96
N ALA A 14 -3.39 -14.41 -5.27
CA ALA A 14 -3.05 -13.08 -5.78
C ALA A 14 -1.61 -13.01 -6.30
N ASP A 15 -0.86 -14.11 -6.24
CA ASP A 15 0.57 -14.17 -6.59
C ASP A 15 1.34 -12.99 -5.99
N LEU A 16 1.24 -12.87 -4.66
CA LEU A 16 1.87 -11.83 -3.84
C LEU A 16 3.08 -12.40 -3.06
N PRO A 17 4.17 -12.86 -3.72
CA PRO A 17 5.35 -13.34 -3.01
C PRO A 17 6.13 -12.22 -2.32
N ILE A 18 6.01 -10.98 -2.79
CA ILE A 18 6.70 -9.81 -2.24
C ILE A 18 5.65 -8.83 -1.71
N LEU A 19 5.79 -8.42 -0.44
CA LEU A 19 4.98 -7.36 0.15
C LEU A 19 5.64 -6.00 -0.07
N HIS A 20 4.92 -5.08 -0.72
CA HIS A 20 5.40 -3.71 -0.96
C HIS A 20 4.81 -2.71 0.05
N PHE A 21 3.56 -2.91 0.46
CA PHE A 21 2.85 -2.02 1.38
C PHE A 21 1.76 -2.77 2.16
N LEU A 22 1.62 -2.42 3.44
CA LEU A 22 0.52 -2.82 4.30
C LEU A 22 0.02 -1.58 5.04
N GLY A 23 -1.27 -1.27 4.91
CA GLY A 23 -1.91 -0.14 5.59
C GLY A 23 -3.30 -0.50 6.07
N ALA A 24 -3.85 0.28 7.01
CA ALA A 24 -5.19 0.08 7.53
C ALA A 24 -6.05 1.31 7.26
N ALA A 25 -7.27 1.11 6.76
CA ALA A 25 -8.29 2.14 6.63
C ALA A 25 -9.69 1.50 6.66
N ASN A 26 -10.65 2.13 7.34
CA ASN A 26 -12.06 1.73 7.33
C ASN A 26 -12.31 0.22 7.56
N SER A 27 -11.76 -0.34 8.65
CA SER A 27 -11.80 -1.79 8.97
C SER A 27 -11.19 -2.72 7.91
N GLN A 28 -10.40 -2.19 6.99
CA GLN A 28 -9.71 -2.94 5.94
C GLN A 28 -8.21 -2.82 6.08
N LEU A 29 -7.52 -3.95 5.93
CA LEU A 29 -6.08 -4.02 5.71
C LEU A 29 -5.84 -4.00 4.20
N ILE A 30 -5.26 -2.93 3.69
CA ILE A 30 -4.86 -2.78 2.30
C ILE A 30 -3.48 -3.42 2.12
N VAL A 31 -3.39 -4.36 1.19
CA VAL A 31 -2.18 -5.11 0.89
C VAL A 31 -1.79 -4.81 -0.56
N ILE A 32 -0.59 -4.27 -0.74
CA ILE A 32 0.01 -4.09 -2.05
C ILE A 32 1.30 -4.89 -2.07
N GLY A 33 1.47 -5.69 -3.10
CA GLY A 33 2.68 -6.46 -3.31
C GLY A 33 2.78 -6.86 -4.76
N GLY A 34 3.49 -7.92 -5.05
CA GLY A 34 3.52 -8.45 -6.40
C GLY A 34 4.61 -9.48 -6.62
N ASN A 35 4.75 -9.83 -7.88
CA ASN A 35 5.74 -10.75 -8.40
C ASN A 35 6.66 -10.02 -9.39
N ASN A 36 7.33 -10.76 -10.27
CA ASN A 36 8.23 -10.19 -11.26
C ASN A 36 7.52 -9.50 -12.44
N SER A 37 6.19 -9.61 -12.55
CA SER A 37 5.41 -9.20 -13.73
C SER A 37 4.44 -8.07 -13.44
N GLU A 38 3.77 -8.09 -12.28
CA GLU A 38 2.69 -7.15 -11.95
C GLU A 38 2.75 -6.72 -10.49
N THR A 39 2.20 -5.54 -10.21
CA THR A 39 1.89 -5.10 -8.84
C THR A 39 0.41 -5.37 -8.58
N MET A 40 0.13 -6.02 -7.45
CA MET A 40 -1.18 -6.52 -7.09
C MET A 40 -1.68 -5.79 -5.86
N VAL A 41 -2.93 -5.31 -5.96
CA VAL A 41 -3.63 -4.59 -4.89
C VAL A 41 -4.82 -5.41 -4.45
N THR A 42 -4.92 -5.65 -3.15
CA THR A 42 -6.09 -6.29 -2.54
C THR A 42 -6.32 -5.71 -1.14
N SER A 43 -7.41 -6.13 -0.50
CA SER A 43 -7.70 -5.75 0.88
C SER A 43 -8.27 -6.94 1.66
N PHE A 44 -8.09 -6.92 2.97
CA PHE A 44 -8.72 -7.85 3.88
C PHE A 44 -9.63 -7.09 4.83
N CYS A 45 -10.92 -7.37 4.81
CA CYS A 45 -11.89 -6.78 5.74
C CYS A 45 -11.84 -7.54 7.07
N VAL A 46 -11.45 -6.84 8.14
CA VAL A 46 -11.26 -7.43 9.47
C VAL A 46 -12.60 -7.93 10.03
N ASP A 47 -13.67 -7.15 9.86
CA ASP A 47 -14.99 -7.46 10.42
C ASP A 47 -15.61 -8.72 9.77
N SER A 48 -15.48 -8.84 8.45
CA SER A 48 -16.04 -9.97 7.70
C SER A 48 -15.08 -11.15 7.52
N GLN A 49 -13.80 -10.96 7.88
CA GLN A 49 -12.70 -11.89 7.65
C GLN A 49 -12.57 -12.36 6.19
N LYS A 50 -12.86 -11.47 5.24
CA LYS A 50 -12.84 -11.78 3.80
C LYS A 50 -11.84 -10.91 3.05
N TRP A 51 -11.18 -11.53 2.10
CA TRP A 51 -10.41 -10.82 1.08
C TRP A 51 -11.31 -10.15 0.07
N GLY A 52 -10.95 -8.93 -0.30
CA GLY A 52 -11.53 -8.20 -1.41
C GLY A 52 -11.07 -8.73 -2.77
N ARG A 53 -11.56 -8.05 -3.82
CA ARG A 53 -11.15 -8.31 -5.20
C ARG A 53 -9.67 -8.00 -5.37
N ILE A 54 -8.98 -8.86 -6.11
CA ILE A 54 -7.59 -8.63 -6.54
C ILE A 54 -7.62 -7.76 -7.78
N ARG A 55 -6.75 -6.76 -7.83
CA ARG A 55 -6.56 -5.90 -9.00
C ARG A 55 -5.08 -5.80 -9.32
N ALA A 56 -4.75 -5.96 -10.59
CA ALA A 56 -3.40 -5.78 -11.11
C ALA A 56 -3.20 -4.36 -11.62
N MET A 57 -1.96 -3.87 -11.53
CA MET A 57 -1.48 -2.67 -12.19
C MET A 57 -0.12 -2.96 -12.82
N GLU A 58 0.33 -2.05 -13.69
CA GLU A 58 1.67 -2.10 -14.26
C GLU A 58 2.71 -2.24 -13.13
N LYS A 59 3.71 -3.07 -13.38
CA LYS A 59 4.78 -3.35 -12.43
C LYS A 59 5.38 -2.05 -11.93
N THR A 60 5.09 -1.76 -10.67
CA THR A 60 5.62 -0.60 -9.98
C THR A 60 6.49 -1.09 -8.86
N THR A 61 7.71 -0.57 -8.86
CA THR A 61 8.70 -0.67 -7.80
C THR A 61 8.27 0.17 -6.60
N LEU A 62 7.16 -0.24 -5.99
CA LEU A 62 6.68 0.29 -4.73
C LEU A 62 7.54 -0.28 -3.61
N ILE A 63 8.19 0.59 -2.84
CA ILE A 63 9.08 0.16 -1.76
C ILE A 63 8.82 1.06 -0.56
N GLY A 64 8.37 0.46 0.54
CA GLY A 64 8.55 1.05 1.86
C GLY A 64 7.31 1.47 2.62
N GLN A 65 7.56 2.30 3.63
CA GLN A 65 6.56 2.82 4.57
C GLN A 65 5.68 3.88 3.90
N GLY A 66 4.43 3.93 4.32
CA GLY A 66 3.45 4.87 3.81
C GLY A 66 2.21 4.90 4.68
N THR A 67 1.22 5.68 4.26
CA THR A 67 -0.06 5.80 4.95
C THR A 67 -1.22 5.79 3.97
N VAL A 68 -2.40 5.39 4.46
CA VAL A 68 -3.66 5.47 3.72
C VAL A 68 -4.44 6.68 4.22
N LEU A 69 -4.87 7.54 3.30
CA LEU A 69 -5.73 8.67 3.59
C LEU A 69 -6.73 8.87 2.45
N HIS A 70 -8.03 8.97 2.77
CA HIS A 70 -9.10 9.22 1.79
C HIS A 70 -9.04 8.37 0.50
N ASN A 71 -8.79 7.06 0.64
CA ASN A 71 -8.68 6.11 -0.48
C ASN A 71 -7.45 6.35 -1.39
N GLU A 72 -6.46 7.06 -0.87
CA GLU A 72 -5.16 7.26 -1.50
C GLU A 72 -4.07 6.66 -0.60
N VAL A 73 -3.10 5.99 -1.20
CA VAL A 73 -1.87 5.55 -0.53
C VAL A 73 -0.80 6.57 -0.83
N TYR A 74 -0.17 7.07 0.21
CA TYR A 74 1.00 7.93 0.13
C TYR A 74 2.20 7.13 0.62
N MET A 75 3.23 7.05 -0.21
CA MET A 75 4.43 6.28 0.12
C MET A 75 5.67 6.89 -0.51
N SER A 76 6.83 6.50 0.00
CA SER A 76 8.10 6.87 -0.60
C SER A 76 8.18 6.32 -2.03
N GLY A 77 8.64 7.15 -2.96
CA GLY A 77 8.94 6.74 -4.34
C GLY A 77 10.37 6.25 -4.48
N MET A 78 10.71 5.73 -5.67
CA MET A 78 12.07 5.21 -5.94
C MET A 78 13.14 6.28 -6.06
N LYS A 79 12.79 7.47 -6.53
CA LYS A 79 13.76 8.55 -6.70
C LYS A 79 14.00 9.20 -5.34
N ASP A 80 15.23 9.63 -5.10
CA ASP A 80 15.55 10.43 -3.90
C ASP A 80 14.52 11.53 -3.71
N ASN A 81 13.98 11.62 -2.49
CA ASN A 81 13.04 12.65 -2.06
C ASN A 81 11.73 12.68 -2.84
N SER A 82 11.38 11.58 -3.51
CA SER A 82 10.09 11.46 -4.17
C SER A 82 9.07 10.83 -3.23
N VAL A 83 7.88 11.40 -3.23
CA VAL A 83 6.70 10.79 -2.62
C VAL A 83 5.74 10.50 -3.77
N ILE A 84 5.12 9.33 -3.73
CA ILE A 84 4.11 8.95 -4.71
C ILE A 84 2.76 8.82 -4.02
N LYS A 85 1.73 9.18 -4.78
CA LYS A 85 0.34 9.02 -4.42
C LYS A 85 -0.30 8.00 -5.34
N LEU A 86 -0.88 6.95 -4.78
CA LEU A 86 -1.63 5.94 -5.49
C LEU A 86 -3.11 6.07 -5.15
N ASN A 87 -3.95 6.32 -6.16
CA ASN A 87 -5.40 6.28 -5.97
C ASN A 87 -5.86 4.82 -5.92
N LEU A 88 -6.44 4.38 -4.80
CA LEU A 88 -6.85 2.98 -4.65
C LEU A 88 -8.09 2.63 -5.46
N HIS A 89 -8.85 3.58 -6.01
CA HIS A 89 -9.98 3.27 -6.88
C HIS A 89 -9.54 3.05 -8.33
N SER A 90 -8.88 4.05 -8.93
CA SER A 90 -8.42 4.02 -10.33
C SER A 90 -7.11 3.28 -10.53
N LEU A 91 -6.36 3.01 -9.46
CA LEU A 91 -5.00 2.48 -9.50
C LEU A 91 -4.01 3.39 -10.23
N SER A 92 -4.33 4.69 -10.37
CA SER A 92 -3.44 5.67 -10.99
C SER A 92 -2.37 6.13 -10.00
N LEU A 93 -1.12 6.10 -10.44
CA LEU A 93 0.04 6.56 -9.70
C LEU A 93 0.40 7.99 -10.09
N CYS A 94 0.61 8.86 -9.10
CA CYS A 94 0.89 10.26 -9.27
C CYS A 94 2.10 10.64 -8.41
N PRO A 95 3.25 11.01 -9.00
CA PRO A 95 4.37 11.55 -8.25
C PRO A 95 3.98 12.92 -7.66
N LEU A 96 4.28 13.12 -6.39
CA LEU A 96 4.17 14.41 -5.72
C LEU A 96 5.45 15.24 -5.92
N PRO A 97 5.40 16.56 -5.70
CA PRO A 97 6.58 17.41 -5.74
C PRO A 97 7.69 16.88 -4.83
N SER A 98 8.94 16.98 -5.28
CA SER A 98 10.10 16.56 -4.49
C SER A 98 10.18 17.33 -3.17
N LEU A 99 10.59 16.63 -2.12
CA LEU A 99 10.82 17.25 -0.82
C LEU A 99 12.03 18.20 -0.88
N PRO A 100 12.00 19.33 -0.15
CA PRO A 100 13.06 20.34 -0.20
C PRO A 100 14.37 19.88 0.45
N VAL A 101 14.36 18.73 1.13
CA VAL A 101 15.51 18.14 1.83
C VAL A 101 15.62 16.67 1.48
N ARG A 102 16.83 16.10 1.64
CA ARG A 102 17.03 14.66 1.47
C ARG A 102 16.41 13.86 2.57
N THR A 103 15.72 12.78 2.20
CA THR A 103 14.95 11.97 3.13
C THR A 103 15.36 10.50 3.11
N CYS A 104 15.29 9.85 4.26
CA CYS A 104 15.67 8.46 4.46
C CYS A 104 14.83 7.89 5.63
N TYR A 105 14.25 6.71 5.46
CA TYR A 105 13.37 6.07 6.46
C TYR A 105 12.22 6.97 6.94
N GLU A 106 11.45 7.52 6.00
CA GLU A 106 10.39 8.48 6.32
C GLU A 106 9.15 7.84 6.97
N SER A 107 8.54 8.59 7.89
CA SER A 107 7.19 8.34 8.38
C SER A 107 6.28 9.47 7.94
N LEU A 108 5.14 9.12 7.32
CA LEU A 108 4.12 10.09 6.93
C LEU A 108 3.10 10.28 8.07
N PHE A 109 2.88 11.54 8.44
CA PHE A 109 1.86 11.92 9.42
C PHE A 109 0.80 12.79 8.76
N HIS A 110 -0.46 12.44 8.98
CA HIS A 110 -1.58 13.31 8.65
C HIS A 110 -1.96 14.09 9.91
N LEU A 111 -1.76 15.41 9.87
CA LEU A 111 -2.14 16.30 10.96
C LEU A 111 -3.55 16.83 10.70
N TYR A 112 -4.48 16.52 11.60
CA TYR A 112 -5.85 17.03 11.58
C TYR A 112 -6.02 17.92 12.82
N PHE A 113 -6.34 19.20 12.61
CA PHE A 113 -6.49 20.21 13.66
C PHE A 113 -7.95 20.58 13.86
#